data_AF-A0A7X0ASQ4-F1
#
_entry.id   AF-A0A7X0ASQ4-F1
#
_cell.length_a   1.000
_cell.length_b   1.000
_cell.length_c   1.000
_cell.angle_alpha   90.00
_cell.angle_beta   90.00
_cell.angle_gamma   90.00
#
_symmetry.space_group_name_H-M   'P 1'
#
loop_
_entity.id
_entity.type
_entity.pdbx_description
1 polymer ?
#
loop_
_entity_poly.entity_id
_entity_poly.type
_entity_poly.pdbx_seq_one_letter_code
_entity_poly.pdbx_strand_id
1 'polypeptide(L)'
;MTESSSSVSARNYVSAWLATKHIQLGLKQLKLETTESPVFKLSAWYESPEFLVDISVWDRACCLDIQVMEKSSNQFVFSEAGACENTTGLLVRLNTFSNWLAARAAAA
;
A
#
# COMPACT_ATOMS: atom_id res chain seq x y z
N MET A 1 -19.93 -18.52 -6.35
CA MET A 1 -18.53 -18.09 -6.51
C MET A 1 -18.53 -16.75 -7.22
N THR A 2 -18.43 -15.66 -6.46
CA THR A 2 -18.55 -14.27 -6.95
C THR A 2 -17.51 -13.37 -6.28
N GLU A 3 -16.33 -13.93 -5.97
CA GLU A 3 -15.23 -13.20 -5.32
C GLU A 3 -14.34 -12.48 -6.35
N SER A 4 -14.33 -12.93 -7.60
CA SER A 4 -13.39 -12.49 -8.65
C SER A 4 -13.54 -11.03 -9.08
N SER A 5 -14.70 -10.40 -8.91
CA SER A 5 -14.88 -8.99 -9.31
C SER A 5 -14.21 -8.02 -8.33
N SER A 6 -14.26 -8.31 -7.04
CA SER A 6 -13.76 -7.42 -5.98
C SER A 6 -12.23 -7.31 -5.98
N SER A 7 -11.53 -8.45 -6.13
CA SER A 7 -10.07 -8.50 -6.10
C SER A 7 -9.43 -7.84 -7.33
N VAL A 8 -9.97 -8.08 -8.53
CA VAL A 8 -9.48 -7.45 -9.76
C VAL A 8 -9.68 -5.94 -9.73
N SER A 9 -10.84 -5.47 -9.25
CA SER A 9 -11.10 -4.04 -9.08
C SER A 9 -10.16 -3.41 -8.04
N ALA A 10 -9.94 -4.08 -6.90
CA ALA A 10 -9.02 -3.63 -5.87
C ALA A 10 -7.59 -3.50 -6.39
N ARG A 11 -7.10 -4.54 -7.07
CA ARG A 11 -5.81 -4.54 -7.74
C ARG A 11 -5.66 -3.37 -8.70
N ASN A 12 -6.58 -3.24 -9.66
CA ASN A 12 -6.48 -2.19 -10.68
C ASN A 12 -6.49 -0.79 -10.04
N TYR A 13 -7.28 -0.61 -8.99
CA TYR A 13 -7.35 0.65 -8.24
C TYR A 13 -6.04 0.96 -7.51
N VAL A 14 -5.51 0.01 -6.74
CA VAL A 14 -4.25 0.17 -5.99
C VAL A 14 -3.08 0.37 -6.95
N SER A 15 -2.99 -0.40 -8.04
CA SER A 15 -1.97 -0.21 -9.08
C SER A 15 -1.97 1.20 -9.66
N ALA A 16 -3.14 1.75 -9.99
CA ALA A 16 -3.28 3.11 -10.51
C ALA A 16 -2.88 4.16 -9.47
N TRP A 17 -3.22 3.93 -8.20
CA TRP A 17 -2.82 4.80 -7.10
C TRP A 17 -1.30 4.81 -6.92
N LEU A 18 -0.67 3.62 -6.86
CA LEU A 18 0.78 3.45 -6.68
C LEU A 18 1.58 4.13 -7.79
N ALA A 19 1.11 4.05 -9.03
CA ALA A 19 1.76 4.67 -10.19
C ALA A 19 1.85 6.20 -10.10
N THR A 20 0.95 6.87 -9.36
CA THR A 20 0.81 8.33 -9.40
C THR A 20 1.08 9.02 -8.07
N LYS A 21 0.87 8.34 -6.94
CA LYS A 21 0.82 8.98 -5.62
C LYS A 21 2.13 8.98 -4.85
N HIS A 22 3.04 8.03 -5.09
CA HIS A 22 4.30 7.97 -4.37
C HIS A 22 5.14 9.26 -4.51
N ILE A 23 5.16 9.87 -5.70
CA ILE A 23 5.86 11.14 -5.95
C ILE A 23 5.26 12.28 -5.10
N GLN A 24 3.93 12.35 -5.01
CA GLN A 24 3.23 13.38 -4.23
C GLN A 24 3.48 13.22 -2.72
N LEU A 25 3.79 11.99 -2.29
CA LEU A 25 4.08 11.65 -0.90
C LEU A 25 5.57 11.77 -0.55
N GLY A 26 6.41 12.26 -1.47
CA GLY A 26 7.86 12.37 -1.25
C GLY A 26 8.56 11.01 -1.12
N LEU A 27 7.97 9.96 -1.67
CA LEU A 27 8.46 8.58 -1.60
C LEU A 27 9.22 8.22 -2.88
N LYS A 28 10.44 7.69 -2.73
CA LYS A 28 11.23 7.11 -3.83
C LYS A 28 10.86 5.64 -3.99
N GLN A 29 10.41 5.23 -5.17
CA GLN A 29 10.15 3.81 -5.44
C GLN A 29 11.47 3.04 -5.51
N LEU A 30 11.59 1.99 -4.69
CA LEU A 30 12.72 1.07 -4.69
C LEU A 30 12.48 -0.12 -5.61
N LYS A 31 11.29 -0.70 -5.52
CA LYS A 31 10.96 -1.95 -6.22
C LYS A 31 9.46 -2.01 -6.48
N LEU A 32 9.10 -2.62 -7.61
CA LEU A 32 7.74 -3.05 -7.94
C LEU A 32 7.83 -4.51 -8.37
N GLU A 33 7.08 -5.39 -7.71
CA GLU A 33 7.07 -6.82 -8.02
C GLU A 33 5.65 -7.31 -8.21
N THR A 34 5.45 -8.11 -9.25
CA THR A 34 4.19 -8.77 -9.55
C THR A 34 4.42 -10.28 -9.57
N THR A 35 3.61 -11.02 -8.80
CA THR A 35 3.62 -12.48 -8.75
C THR A 35 2.22 -12.97 -9.11
N GLU A 36 2.10 -13.93 -10.03
CA GLU A 36 0.79 -14.36 -10.57
C GLU A 36 0.37 -15.79 -10.17
N SER A 37 1.20 -16.55 -9.44
CA SER A 37 0.89 -17.96 -9.10
C SER A 37 1.34 -18.32 -7.67
N PRO A 38 0.50 -19.01 -6.85
CA PRO A 38 -0.89 -19.42 -7.08
C PRO A 38 -1.93 -18.33 -6.76
N VAL A 39 -1.48 -17.17 -6.27
CA VAL A 39 -2.31 -16.00 -5.93
C VAL A 39 -1.63 -14.78 -6.52
N PHE A 40 -2.41 -13.89 -7.14
CA PHE A 40 -1.87 -12.63 -7.60
C PHE A 40 -1.43 -11.78 -6.41
N LYS A 41 -0.21 -11.23 -6.50
CA LYS A 41 0.33 -10.23 -5.56
C LYS A 41 1.02 -9.14 -6.36
N LEU A 42 0.70 -7.88 -6.06
CA LEU A 42 1.49 -6.72 -6.46
C LEU A 42 2.04 -6.07 -5.20
N SER A 43 3.35 -5.89 -5.13
CA SER A 43 4.02 -5.18 -4.04
C SER A 43 4.85 -4.05 -4.59
N ALA A 44 4.72 -2.89 -3.97
CA ALA A 44 5.54 -1.73 -4.23
C ALA A 44 6.25 -1.33 -2.94
N TRP A 45 7.57 -1.24 -3.02
CA TRP A 45 8.41 -0.78 -1.92
C TRP A 45 8.90 0.61 -2.20
N TYR A 46 8.78 1.47 -1.20
CA TYR A 46 9.20 2.84 -1.25
C TYR A 46 10.11 3.20 -0.09
N GLU A 47 10.83 4.29 -0.30
CA GLU A 47 11.78 4.84 0.63
C GLU A 47 11.57 6.35 0.79
N SER A 48 11.59 6.80 2.03
CA SER A 48 11.84 8.20 2.40
C SER A 48 13.13 8.27 3.22
N PRO A 49 13.63 9.46 3.64
CA PRO A 49 14.79 9.54 4.52
C PRO A 49 14.66 8.70 5.80
N GLU A 50 13.47 8.68 6.41
CA GLU A 50 13.22 8.05 7.71
C GLU A 50 12.56 6.68 7.63
N PHE A 51 11.84 6.39 6.54
CA PHE A 51 10.95 5.24 6.46
C PHE A 51 11.21 4.34 5.25
N LEU A 52 10.94 3.05 5.43
CA LEU A 52 10.69 2.09 4.37
C LEU A 52 9.20 1.73 4.38
N VAL A 53 8.57 1.76 3.22
CA VAL A 53 7.13 1.52 3.05
C VAL A 53 6.94 0.32 2.12
N ASP A 54 6.14 -0.66 2.53
CA ASP A 54 5.62 -1.73 1.68
C ASP A 54 4.12 -1.51 1.49
N ILE A 55 3.68 -1.42 0.23
CA ILE A 55 2.26 -1.47 -0.11
C ILE A 55 2.03 -2.67 -1.01
N SER A 56 1.23 -3.61 -0.51
CA SER A 56 0.95 -4.88 -1.15
C SER A 56 -0.55 -5.08 -1.34
N VAL A 57 -0.96 -5.46 -2.56
CA VAL A 57 -2.32 -5.93 -2.87
C VAL A 57 -2.26 -7.40 -3.26
N TRP A 58 -3.13 -8.19 -2.64
CA TRP A 58 -3.28 -9.61 -2.91
C TRP A 58 -4.67 -9.88 -3.47
N ASP A 59 -4.79 -10.90 -4.31
CA ASP A 59 -6.11 -11.47 -4.58
C ASP A 59 -6.64 -12.19 -3.32
N ARG A 60 -7.97 -12.20 -3.14
CA ARG A 60 -8.70 -12.84 -2.00
C ARG A 60 -8.61 -12.04 -0.69
N ALA A 61 -8.90 -12.68 0.45
CA ALA A 61 -9.25 -12.07 1.75
C ALA A 61 -8.34 -10.97 2.36
N CYS A 62 -7.20 -10.61 1.76
CA CYS A 62 -6.34 -9.48 2.17
C CYS A 62 -5.95 -8.61 0.97
N CYS A 63 -6.85 -7.73 0.53
CA CYS A 63 -6.65 -6.94 -0.70
C CYS A 63 -5.67 -5.77 -0.57
N LEU A 64 -5.38 -5.29 0.63
CA LEU A 64 -4.43 -4.19 0.81
C LEU A 64 -3.76 -4.35 2.15
N ASP A 65 -2.44 -4.39 2.12
CA ASP A 65 -1.54 -4.40 3.27
C ASP A 65 -0.52 -3.28 3.07
N ILE A 66 -0.49 -2.34 4.01
CA ILE A 66 0.44 -1.22 4.05
C ILE A 66 1.25 -1.36 5.32
N GLN A 67 2.56 -1.40 5.19
CA GLN A 67 3.48 -1.47 6.33
C GLN A 67 4.53 -0.38 6.21
N VAL A 68 4.81 0.30 7.32
CA VAL A 68 5.87 1.30 7.39
C VAL A 68 6.83 0.93 8.51
N MET A 69 8.09 0.83 8.14
CA MET A 69 9.20 0.59 9.07
C MET A 69 10.04 1.86 9.18
N GLU A 70 10.32 2.27 10.41
CA GLU A 70 11.27 3.35 10.69
C GLU A 70 12.70 2.81 10.62
N LYS A 71 13.56 3.46 9.83
CA LYS A 71 14.92 2.97 9.55
C LYS A 71 15.86 3.03 10.74
N SER A 72 15.71 4.05 11.60
CA SER A 72 16.59 4.28 12.74
C SER A 72 16.44 3.19 13.81
N SER A 73 15.20 2.75 14.04
CA SER A 73 14.84 1.76 15.06
C SER A 73 14.58 0.36 14.49
N ASN A 74 14.40 0.26 13.17
CA ASN A 74 13.98 -0.96 12.46
C ASN A 74 12.66 -1.54 13.02
N GLN A 75 11.77 -0.66 13.50
CA GLN A 75 10.46 -1.01 14.06
C GLN A 75 9.34 -0.67 13.08
N PHE A 76 8.29 -1.49 13.05
CA PHE A 76 7.06 -1.15 12.34
C PHE A 76 6.29 -0.08 13.14
N VAL A 77 6.11 1.08 12.52
CA VAL A 77 5.49 2.26 13.15
C VAL A 77 4.09 2.55 12.60
N PHE A 78 3.70 1.88 11.52
CA PHE A 78 2.36 1.93 10.94
C PHE A 78 2.06 0.62 10.22
N SER A 79 0.84 0.14 10.36
CA SER A 79 0.32 -1.00 9.62
C SER A 79 -1.17 -0.80 9.36
N GLU A 80 -1.59 -0.98 8.11
CA GLU A 80 -2.98 -0.95 7.70
C GLU A 80 -3.24 -2.12 6.76
N ALA A 81 -3.92 -3.15 7.25
CA ALA A 81 -4.22 -4.36 6.50
C ALA A 81 -5.72 -4.68 6.55
N GLY A 82 -6.26 -5.26 5.48
CA GLY A 82 -7.67 -5.67 5.51
C GLY A 82 -8.17 -6.31 4.22
N ALA A 83 -9.41 -6.81 4.30
CA ALA A 83 -10.06 -7.56 3.24
C ALA A 83 -10.33 -6.75 1.96
N CYS A 84 -10.74 -7.46 0.91
CA CYS A 84 -11.27 -6.86 -0.31
C CYS A 84 -12.58 -6.15 -0.01
N GLU A 85 -12.47 -4.84 0.15
CA GLU A 85 -13.62 -3.94 0.20
C GLU A 85 -13.86 -3.35 -1.19
N ASN A 86 -14.94 -2.58 -1.32
CA ASN A 86 -15.13 -1.74 -2.49
C ASN A 86 -14.01 -0.66 -2.60
N THR A 87 -13.96 0.03 -3.73
CA THR A 87 -12.95 1.07 -3.98
C THR A 87 -12.98 2.20 -2.96
N THR A 88 -14.13 2.48 -2.34
CA THR A 88 -14.26 3.46 -1.26
C THR A 88 -13.47 3.05 -0.01
N GLY A 89 -13.59 1.79 0.44
CA GLY A 89 -12.83 1.28 1.58
C GLY A 89 -11.32 1.28 1.34
N LEU A 90 -10.89 0.90 0.14
CA LEU A 90 -9.48 0.97 -0.27
C LEU A 90 -8.95 2.40 -0.27
N LEU A 91 -9.72 3.35 -0.80
CA LEU A 91 -9.36 4.76 -0.78
C LEU A 91 -9.23 5.31 0.64
N VAL A 92 -10.12 4.92 1.56
CA VAL A 92 -10.04 5.34 2.97
C VAL A 92 -8.72 4.88 3.60
N ARG A 93 -8.31 3.64 3.37
CA ARG A 93 -7.03 3.10 3.89
C ARG A 93 -5.81 3.80 3.28
N LEU A 94 -5.81 4.01 1.96
CA LEU A 94 -4.74 4.75 1.27
C LEU A 94 -4.65 6.21 1.72
N ASN A 95 -5.79 6.86 1.97
CA ASN A 95 -5.83 8.22 2.53
C ASN A 95 -5.35 8.25 3.98
N THR A 96 -5.69 7.24 4.79
CA THR A 96 -5.21 7.11 6.17
C THR A 96 -3.68 7.03 6.20
N PHE A 97 -3.10 6.20 5.34
CA PHE A 97 -1.65 6.14 5.15
C PHE A 97 -1.08 7.50 4.69
N SER A 98 -1.68 8.13 3.68
CA SER A 98 -1.21 9.42 3.15
C SER A 98 -1.21 10.51 4.23
N ASN A 99 -2.28 10.58 5.02
CA ASN A 99 -2.43 11.54 6.11
C ASN A 99 -1.44 11.26 7.25
N TRP A 100 -1.25 10.00 7.61
CA TRP A 100 -0.26 9.60 8.60
C TRP A 100 1.15 10.02 8.18
N LEU A 101 1.53 9.77 6.93
CA LEU A 101 2.84 10.14 6.40
C LEU A 101 3.02 11.67 6.36
N ALA A 102 1.99 12.42 5.95
CA ALA A 102 2.01 13.88 5.95
C ALA A 102 2.14 14.46 7.36
N ALA A 103 1.45 13.87 8.35
CA ALA A 103 1.58 14.28 9.75
C ALA A 103 2.98 14.04 10.31
N ARG A 104 3.65 12.94 9.90
CA ARG A 104 5.04 12.66 10.26
C ARG A 104 6.00 13.67 9.64
N ALA A 105 5.84 13.97 8.34
CA ALA A 105 6.66 14.96 7.66
C ALA A 105 6.50 16.39 8.23
N ALA A 106 5.34 16.72 8.80
CA ALA A 106 5.12 18.01 9.46
C ALA A 106 5.69 18.09 10.89
N ALA A 107 6.05 16.95 11.48
CA ALA A 107 6.59 16.86 12.84
C ALA A 107 8.13 16.72 12.88
N ALA A 108 8.76 16.52 11.72
CA ALA A 108 10.21 16.46 11.52
C ALA A 108 10.78 17.85 11.20
#